data_AF-A0A497SKT8-F1
#
_entry.id   AF-A0A497SKT8-F1
#
_cell.length_a   1.000
_cell.length_b   1.000
_cell.length_c   1.000
_cell.angle_alpha   90.00
_cell.angle_beta   90.00
_cell.angle_gamma   90.00
#
_symmetry.space_group_name_H-M   'P 1'
#
loop_
_entity.id
_entity.type
_entity.pdbx_description
1 polymer ?
#
loop_
_entity_poly.entity_id
_entity_poly.type
_entity_poly.pdbx_seq_one_letter_code
_entity_poly.pdbx_strand_id
1 'polypeptide(L)'
;MKRKASSIHQKSRTALRIAKFKPPTPFYAASNNLKTLRKLAIVWGIKPLKVKAENYIEGVDETYETLIKLGELKTGEIAVLTYGILEEDEHTIKIVRAKL
;
A
#
# COMPACT_ATOMS: atom_id res chain seq x y z
N MET A 1 17.87 -13.28 7.99
CA MET A 1 16.62 -12.69 8.53
C MET A 1 16.12 -11.62 7.56
N LYS A 2 15.27 -11.98 6.59
CA LYS A 2 14.79 -11.05 5.54
C LYS A 2 13.71 -10.15 6.14
N ARG A 3 14.04 -8.91 6.49
CA ARG A 3 13.06 -7.89 6.86
C ARG A 3 12.27 -7.52 5.61
N LYS A 4 11.02 -8.00 5.49
CA LYS A 4 10.11 -7.56 4.42
C LYS A 4 9.48 -6.24 4.85
N ALA A 5 9.58 -5.24 3.99
CA ALA A 5 8.88 -3.96 4.12
C ALA A 5 7.71 -3.96 3.14
N SER A 6 6.48 -4.14 3.63
CA SER A 6 5.30 -4.02 2.76
C SER A 6 4.92 -2.55 2.64
N SER A 7 4.78 -2.05 1.42
CA SER A 7 4.40 -0.65 1.21
C SER A 7 3.01 -0.55 0.59
N ILE A 8 2.15 0.30 1.17
CA ILE A 8 0.70 0.36 0.93
C ILE A 8 0.32 1.74 0.39
N HIS A 9 -0.43 1.79 -0.73
CA HIS A 9 -0.76 3.05 -1.43
C HIS A 9 -2.14 3.12 -2.07
N GLN A 10 -2.78 4.29 -2.00
CA GLN A 10 -4.12 4.52 -2.58
C GLN A 10 -4.17 5.25 -3.94
N LYS A 11 -3.16 6.05 -4.29
CA LYS A 11 -3.13 6.85 -5.55
C LYS A 11 -2.22 6.23 -6.61
N SER A 12 -2.73 6.15 -7.84
CA SER A 12 -2.02 5.56 -8.99
C SER A 12 -0.68 6.26 -9.31
N ARG A 13 -0.60 7.60 -9.19
CA ARG A 13 0.64 8.35 -9.52
C ARG A 13 1.78 8.06 -8.54
N THR A 14 1.47 7.97 -7.25
CA THR A 14 2.47 7.63 -6.22
C THR A 14 2.94 6.19 -6.41
N ALA A 15 2.01 5.27 -6.69
CA ALA A 15 2.35 3.88 -6.94
C ALA A 15 3.31 3.69 -8.13
N LEU A 16 3.06 4.41 -9.23
CA LEU A 16 3.95 4.42 -10.41
C LEU A 16 5.35 4.97 -10.09
N ARG A 17 5.44 6.04 -9.29
CA ARG A 17 6.73 6.64 -8.89
C ARG A 17 7.56 5.67 -8.07
N ILE A 18 6.93 4.93 -7.15
CA ILE A 18 7.63 3.98 -6.29
C ILE A 18 8.05 2.74 -7.07
N ALA A 19 7.19 2.23 -7.96
CA ALA A 19 7.52 1.10 -8.82
C ALA A 19 8.78 1.33 -9.66
N LYS A 20 9.05 2.59 -10.06
CA LYS A 20 10.30 2.97 -10.77
C LYS A 20 11.57 2.62 -9.99
N PHE A 21 11.52 2.70 -8.65
CA PHE A 21 12.65 2.36 -7.79
C PHE A 21 12.82 0.85 -7.56
N LYS A 22 11.92 0.03 -8.13
CA LYS A 22 11.94 -1.44 -8.03
C LYS A 22 12.19 -1.93 -6.60
N PRO A 23 11.26 -1.64 -5.65
CA PRO A 23 11.44 -2.03 -4.26
C PRO A 23 11.77 -3.53 -4.15
N PRO A 24 12.78 -3.94 -3.39
CA PRO A 24 13.14 -5.34 -3.21
C PRO A 24 12.13 -6.12 -2.35
N THR A 25 11.12 -5.43 -1.84
CA THR A 25 10.08 -5.93 -0.96
C THR A 25 8.70 -5.85 -1.62
N PRO A 26 7.73 -6.67 -1.18
CA PRO A 26 6.38 -6.63 -1.74
C PRO A 26 5.76 -5.24 -1.66
N PHE A 27 5.27 -4.75 -2.81
CA PHE A 27 4.68 -3.44 -2.94
C PHE A 27 3.20 -3.54 -3.32
N TYR A 28 2.31 -3.09 -2.46
CA TYR A 28 0.87 -3.16 -2.63
C TYR A 28 0.28 -1.78 -2.93
N ALA A 29 -0.53 -1.72 -3.98
CA ALA A 29 -1.32 -0.53 -4.29
C ALA A 29 -2.80 -0.86 -4.12
N ALA A 30 -3.38 -0.35 -3.04
CA ALA A 30 -4.77 -0.52 -2.71
C ALA A 30 -5.66 0.52 -3.38
N SER A 31 -6.88 0.18 -3.75
CA SER A 31 -7.84 1.17 -4.24
C SER A 31 -9.26 0.63 -4.15
N ASN A 32 -10.22 1.51 -3.93
CA ASN A 32 -11.64 1.20 -4.10
C ASN A 32 -12.08 1.27 -5.58
N ASN A 33 -11.21 1.66 -6.52
CA ASN A 33 -11.55 1.77 -7.94
C ASN A 33 -10.93 0.63 -8.78
N LEU A 34 -11.76 -0.27 -9.31
CA LEU A 34 -11.30 -1.40 -10.13
C LEU A 34 -10.60 -0.96 -11.42
N LYS A 35 -11.00 0.16 -12.02
CA LYS A 35 -10.35 0.69 -13.23
C LYS A 35 -8.90 1.11 -12.93
N THR A 36 -8.67 1.69 -11.75
CA THR A 36 -7.32 2.04 -11.27
C THR A 36 -6.48 0.79 -11.05
N LEU A 37 -7.03 -0.22 -10.35
CA LEU A 37 -6.29 -1.46 -10.06
C LEU A 37 -5.89 -2.22 -11.33
N ARG A 38 -6.78 -2.30 -12.33
CA ARG A 38 -6.46 -2.93 -13.62
C ARG A 38 -5.29 -2.25 -14.33
N LYS A 39 -5.20 -0.91 -14.29
CA LYS A 39 -4.06 -0.16 -14.84
C LYS A 39 -2.77 -0.43 -14.07
N LEU A 40 -2.85 -0.60 -12.74
CA LEU A 40 -1.69 -0.91 -11.92
C LEU A 40 -1.23 -2.36 -12.04
N ALA A 41 -2.13 -3.28 -12.37
CA ALA A 41 -1.84 -4.71 -12.52
C ALA A 41 -0.81 -5.03 -13.61
N ILE A 42 -0.72 -4.20 -14.65
CA ILE A 42 0.26 -4.36 -15.74
C ILE A 42 1.63 -3.73 -15.40
N VAL A 43 1.74 -3.01 -14.28
CA VAL A 43 2.98 -2.34 -13.89
C VAL A 43 3.82 -3.30 -13.07
N TRP A 44 5.04 -3.57 -13.54
CA TRP A 44 5.97 -4.46 -12.88
C TRP A 44 6.25 -4.01 -11.43
N GLY A 45 6.21 -4.98 -10.51
CA GLY A 45 6.49 -4.75 -9.09
C GLY A 45 5.30 -4.24 -8.28
N ILE A 46 4.16 -3.90 -8.89
CA ILE A 46 2.95 -3.50 -8.15
C ILE A 46 2.03 -4.71 -7.97
N LYS A 47 1.62 -4.97 -6.73
CA LYS A 47 0.52 -5.89 -6.39
C LYS A 47 -0.76 -5.07 -6.12
N PRO A 48 -1.70 -4.98 -7.08
CA PRO A 48 -2.95 -4.27 -6.84
C PRO A 48 -3.80 -4.99 -5.79
N LEU A 49 -4.40 -4.25 -4.87
CA LEU A 49 -5.30 -4.77 -3.84
C LEU A 49 -6.63 -4.01 -3.86
N LYS A 50 -7.74 -4.74 -3.92
CA LYS A 50 -9.06 -4.13 -3.80
C LYS A 50 -9.40 -3.97 -2.32
N VAL A 51 -9.69 -2.73 -1.90
CA VAL A 51 -10.15 -2.40 -0.55
C VAL A 51 -11.44 -1.59 -0.62
N LYS A 52 -12.22 -1.61 0.45
CA LYS A 52 -13.40 -0.75 0.63
C LYS A 52 -13.00 0.39 1.57
N ALA A 53 -13.05 1.62 1.08
CA ALA A 53 -12.73 2.81 1.86
C ALA A 53 -13.39 4.03 1.21
N GLU A 54 -13.84 4.98 2.02
CA GLU A 54 -14.42 6.24 1.57
C GLU A 54 -13.37 7.35 1.50
N ASN A 55 -12.39 7.32 2.41
CA ASN A 55 -11.30 8.28 2.46
C ASN A 55 -9.90 7.60 2.50
N TYR A 56 -8.86 8.42 2.65
CA TYR A 56 -7.48 7.93 2.58
C TYR A 56 -7.01 7.20 3.84
N ILE A 57 -7.43 7.69 5.00
CA ILE A 57 -7.06 7.13 6.30
C ILE A 57 -7.66 5.72 6.41
N GLU A 58 -8.96 5.59 6.12
CA GLU A 58 -9.64 4.30 6.02
C GLU A 58 -8.99 3.38 5.00
N GLY A 59 -8.59 3.91 3.84
CA GLY A 59 -7.94 3.15 2.80
C GLY A 59 -6.62 2.52 3.26
N VAL A 60 -5.83 3.26 4.04
CA VAL A 60 -4.60 2.75 4.64
C VAL A 60 -4.89 1.65 5.66
N ASP A 61 -5.79 1.91 6.60
CA ASP A 61 -6.05 1.00 7.70
C ASP A 61 -6.70 -0.30 7.18
N GLU A 62 -7.69 -0.21 6.28
CA GLU A 62 -8.30 -1.38 5.63
C GLU A 62 -7.27 -2.20 4.84
N THR A 63 -6.31 -1.54 4.20
CA THR A 63 -5.26 -2.25 3.48
C THR A 63 -4.33 -3.00 4.44
N TYR A 64 -3.93 -2.36 5.54
CA TYR A 64 -3.10 -2.98 6.56
C TYR A 64 -3.79 -4.24 7.13
N GLU A 65 -5.06 -4.12 7.51
CA GLU A 65 -5.89 -5.23 8.01
C GLU A 65 -6.06 -6.34 6.96
N THR A 66 -6.28 -5.97 5.71
CA THR A 66 -6.42 -6.94 4.61
C THR A 66 -5.13 -7.72 4.40
N LEU A 67 -3.96 -7.07 4.42
CA LEU A 67 -2.67 -7.77 4.26
C LEU A 67 -2.36 -8.71 5.42
N ILE A 68 -2.77 -8.34 6.65
CA ILE A 68 -2.69 -9.23 7.80
C ILE A 68 -3.57 -10.46 7.58
N LYS A 69 -4.84 -10.27 7.22
CA LYS A 69 -5.81 -11.36 6.98
C LYS A 69 -5.35 -12.29 5.85
N LEU A 70 -4.72 -11.76 4.81
CA LEU A 70 -4.15 -12.53 3.69
C LEU A 70 -2.82 -13.23 4.04
N GLY A 71 -2.24 -12.97 5.21
CA GLY A 71 -0.94 -13.52 5.63
C GLY A 71 0.26 -12.94 4.86
N GLU A 72 0.03 -11.85 4.12
CA GLU A 72 1.04 -11.12 3.34
C GLU A 72 1.82 -10.12 4.19
N LEU A 73 1.29 -9.77 5.38
CA LEU A 73 1.98 -9.05 6.44
C LEU A 73 1.87 -9.86 7.75
N LYS A 74 3.02 -10.26 8.31
CA LYS A 74 3.09 -11.14 9.49
C LYS A 74 3.54 -10.40 10.75
N THR A 75 3.20 -10.93 11.92
CA THR A 75 3.65 -10.38 13.22
C THR A 75 5.16 -10.13 13.23
N GLY A 76 5.54 -8.94 13.70
CA GLY A 76 6.92 -8.53 13.81
C GLY A 76 7.53 -7.93 12.54
N GLU A 77 6.90 -8.11 11.37
CA GLU A 77 7.28 -7.43 10.13
C GLU A 77 6.95 -5.94 10.19
N ILE A 78 7.61 -5.15 9.35
CA ILE A 78 7.42 -3.70 9.30
C ILE A 78 6.66 -3.36 8.01
N ALA A 79 5.61 -2.57 8.13
CA ALA A 79 4.90 -2.01 6.98
C ALA A 79 5.13 -0.49 6.91
N VAL A 80 5.30 0.01 5.69
CA VAL A 80 5.42 1.43 5.36
C VAL A 80 4.17 1.86 4.60
N LEU A 81 3.25 2.48 5.30
CA LEU A 81 1.96 2.89 4.81
C LEU A 81 2.02 4.35 4.37
N THR A 82 1.53 4.68 3.18
CA THR A 82 1.56 6.08 2.73
C THR A 82 0.52 6.38 1.66
N TYR A 83 0.08 7.63 1.63
CA TYR A 83 -0.83 8.16 0.62
C TYR A 83 -0.37 9.53 0.16
N GLY A 84 -0.91 9.96 -0.98
CA GLY A 84 -0.64 11.29 -1.51
C GLY A 84 -1.55 12.34 -0.90
N ILE A 85 -1.12 13.60 -0.98
CA ILE A 85 -1.79 14.86 -0.58
C ILE A 85 -3.32 14.76 -0.49
N LEU A 86 -3.87 14.95 0.72
CA LEU A 86 -5.31 15.13 0.96
C LEU A 86 -5.73 16.58 0.74
N GLU A 87 -4.95 17.54 1.25
CA GLU A 87 -5.23 18.97 1.20
C GLU A 87 -3.87 19.69 1.08
N GLU A 88 -3.57 20.13 -0.14
CA GLU A 88 -2.39 20.84 -0.72
C GLU A 88 -0.96 20.64 -0.14
N ASP A 89 -0.75 20.44 1.17
CA ASP A 89 0.58 20.42 1.79
C ASP A 89 0.93 19.16 2.60
N GLU A 90 -0.03 18.29 2.97
CA GLU A 90 0.29 17.16 3.85
C GLU A 90 0.46 15.81 3.12
N HIS A 91 1.67 15.28 3.23
CA HIS A 91 2.01 13.91 2.84
C HIS A 91 2.27 13.05 4.07
N THR A 92 1.51 11.97 4.23
CA THR A 92 1.66 11.08 5.37
C THR A 92 2.43 9.81 5.01
N ILE A 93 3.39 9.46 5.87
CA ILE A 93 4.08 8.17 5.88
C ILE A 93 3.98 7.61 7.30
N LYS A 94 3.32 6.46 7.44
CA LYS A 94 3.12 5.75 8.71
C LYS A 94 3.92 4.45 8.67
N ILE A 95 4.89 4.32 9.59
CA ILE A 95 5.72 3.12 9.72
C ILE A 95 5.22 2.34 10.92
N VAL A 96 4.76 1.11 10.70
CA VAL A 96 4.20 0.26 11.76
C VAL A 96 4.91 -1.07 11.81
N ARG A 97 5.06 -1.59 13.03
CA ARG A 97 5.40 -3.00 13.24
C ARG A 97 4.10 -3.77 13.39
N ALA A 98 3.89 -4.76 12.54
CA ALA A 98 2.68 -5.57 12.55
C ALA A 98 2.56 -6.32 13.88
N LYS A 99 1.41 -6.15 14.52
CA LYS A 99 0.97 -6.91 15.70
C LYS A 99 -0.38 -7.54 15.33
N LEU A 100 -0.48 -8.85 15.53
CA LEU A 100 -1.76 -9.57 15.44
C LEU A 100 -2.57 -9.35 16.72
#